data_AF-A0A4S3FRZ4-F1
#
_entry.id   AF-A0A4S3FRZ4-F1
#
_cell.length_a   1.000
_cell.length_b   1.000
_cell.length_c   1.000
_cell.angle_alpha   90.00
_cell.angle_beta   90.00
_cell.angle_gamma   90.00
#
_symmetry.space_group_name_H-M   'P 1'
#
loop_
_entity.id
_entity.type
_entity.pdbx_description
1 polymer ?
#
loop_
_entity_poly.entity_id
_entity_poly.type
_entity_poly.pdbx_seq_one_letter_code
_entity_poly.pdbx_strand_id
1 'polypeptide(L)'
;MGNRAIYLRALARFRHDYRKTVLAIRAALDAGNALQARRLAHTLKGAAGMIEAPALHTAALALETALRDGAGGIDALLARLDAALTEVLRELDGMVLPETETPPATQPASSGSLARLRAMLDIGDGAAVELVAAAHSELAAHLGQRGVEELSAAVVEFDYERALALLDRQDGAAGG
;
A
#
# COMPACT_ATOMS: atom_id res chain seq x y z
N MET A 1 17.61 23.71 -5.90
CA MET A 1 16.19 23.95 -5.52
C MET A 1 15.25 22.76 -5.81
N GLY A 2 15.59 21.81 -6.69
CA GLY A 2 14.70 20.68 -7.01
C GLY A 2 14.56 19.57 -5.94
N ASN A 3 15.58 19.34 -5.11
CA ASN A 3 15.58 18.19 -4.19
C ASN A 3 14.59 18.35 -3.01
N ARG A 4 14.41 19.57 -2.50
CA ARG A 4 13.53 19.84 -1.36
C ARG A 4 12.05 19.66 -1.69
N ALA A 5 11.60 20.09 -2.86
CA ALA A 5 10.21 19.90 -3.29
C ALA A 5 9.88 18.43 -3.60
N ILE A 6 10.86 17.66 -4.09
CA ILE A 6 10.72 16.21 -4.29
C ILE A 6 10.63 15.50 -2.93
N TYR A 7 11.52 15.85 -1.99
CA TYR A 7 11.52 15.30 -0.65
C TYR A 7 10.22 15.61 0.11
N LEU A 8 9.73 16.86 0.08
CA LEU A 8 8.45 17.24 0.71
C LEU A 8 7.25 16.47 0.13
N ARG A 9 7.25 16.17 -1.18
CA ARG A 9 6.22 15.31 -1.80
C ARG A 9 6.35 13.86 -1.36
N ALA A 10 7.57 13.34 -1.22
CA ALA A 10 7.80 12.00 -0.68
C ALA A 10 7.31 11.89 0.77
N LEU A 11 7.54 12.90 1.61
CA LEU A 11 7.01 13.00 2.97
C LEU A 11 5.48 13.04 3.00
N ALA A 12 4.86 13.85 2.15
CA ALA A 12 3.41 13.95 2.05
C ALA A 12 2.77 12.62 1.63
N ARG A 13 3.39 11.92 0.66
CA ARG A 13 2.97 10.58 0.23
C ARG A 13 3.18 9.53 1.31
N PHE A 14 4.31 9.57 2.01
CA PHE A 14 4.59 8.68 3.12
C PHE A 14 3.50 8.80 4.20
N ARG A 15 3.12 10.03 4.56
CA ARG A 15 2.05 10.29 5.54
C ARG A 15 0.72 9.65 5.14
N HIS A 16 0.38 9.71 3.86
CA HIS A 16 -0.87 9.15 3.34
C HIS A 16 -0.82 7.61 3.26
N ASP A 17 0.20 7.07 2.59
CA ASP A 17 0.27 5.66 2.20
C ASP A 17 0.51 4.74 3.43
N TYR A 18 1.23 5.22 4.45
CA TYR A 18 1.64 4.37 5.58
C TYR A 18 0.77 4.49 6.84
N ARG A 19 -0.23 5.37 6.86
CA ARG A 19 -1.07 5.63 8.05
C ARG A 19 -1.80 4.38 8.56
N LYS A 20 -2.17 3.48 7.65
CA LYS A 20 -2.90 2.24 7.95
C LYS A 20 -2.00 0.99 7.97
N THR A 21 -0.68 1.12 7.75
CA THR A 21 0.20 -0.04 7.54
C THR A 21 0.30 -0.94 8.77
N VAL A 22 0.37 -0.39 9.99
CA VAL A 22 0.41 -1.22 11.20
C VAL A 22 -0.87 -2.03 11.37
N LEU A 23 -2.02 -1.44 11.03
CA LEU A 23 -3.31 -2.13 11.04
C LEU A 23 -3.36 -3.24 9.98
N ALA A 24 -2.83 -3.01 8.79
CA ALA A 24 -2.71 -4.02 7.75
C ALA A 24 -1.76 -5.18 8.17
N ILE A 25 -0.65 -4.89 8.84
CA ILE A 25 0.26 -5.92 9.36
C ILE A 25 -0.44 -6.77 10.43
N ARG A 26 -1.19 -6.14 11.35
CA ARG A 26 -1.99 -6.87 12.35
C ARG A 26 -3.02 -7.79 11.69
N ALA A 27 -3.81 -7.25 10.76
CA ALA A 27 -4.80 -8.04 10.04
C ALA A 27 -4.19 -9.24 9.29
N ALA A 28 -3.02 -9.06 8.66
CA ALA A 28 -2.29 -10.14 8.01
C ALA A 28 -1.83 -11.20 9.01
N LEU A 29 -1.42 -10.81 10.21
CA LEU A 29 -1.03 -11.74 11.28
C LEU A 29 -2.22 -12.51 11.85
N ASP A 30 -3.34 -11.81 12.10
CA ASP A 30 -4.59 -12.42 12.57
C ASP A 30 -5.15 -13.41 11.53
N ALA A 31 -4.97 -13.14 10.24
CA ALA A 31 -5.31 -14.06 9.14
C ALA A 31 -4.30 -15.21 8.95
N GLY A 32 -3.24 -15.29 9.77
CA GLY A 32 -2.18 -16.30 9.63
C GLY A 32 -1.24 -16.08 8.44
N ASN A 33 -1.33 -14.94 7.76
CA ASN A 33 -0.52 -14.60 6.60
C ASN A 33 0.78 -13.86 7.00
N ALA A 34 1.69 -14.59 7.66
CA ALA A 34 2.98 -14.05 8.08
C ALA A 34 3.85 -13.53 6.92
N LEU A 35 3.67 -14.09 5.71
CA LEU A 35 4.38 -13.64 4.51
C LEU A 35 3.96 -12.21 4.12
N GLN A 36 2.65 -11.93 4.10
CA GLN A 36 2.13 -10.60 3.82
C GLN A 36 2.55 -9.59 4.89
N ALA A 37 2.44 -9.97 6.17
CA ALA A 37 2.92 -9.15 7.29
C ALA A 37 4.39 -8.75 7.11
N ARG A 38 5.24 -9.70 6.69
CA ARG A 38 6.66 -9.46 6.43
C ARG A 38 6.91 -8.52 5.25
N ARG A 39 6.15 -8.67 4.15
CA ARG A 39 6.24 -7.76 2.99
C ARG A 39 5.88 -6.34 3.38
N LEU A 40 4.80 -6.14 4.14
CA LEU A 40 4.40 -4.82 4.63
C LEU A 40 5.47 -4.18 5.52
N ALA A 41 6.07 -4.96 6.43
CA ALA A 41 7.18 -4.49 7.26
C ALA A 41 8.43 -4.14 6.42
N HIS A 42 8.75 -4.92 5.39
CA HIS A 42 9.84 -4.65 4.46
C HIS A 42 9.64 -3.33 3.71
N THR A 43 8.44 -3.10 3.16
CA THR A 43 8.10 -1.88 2.44
C THR A 43 8.20 -0.66 3.35
N LEU A 44 7.67 -0.76 4.57
CA LEU A 44 7.76 0.33 5.56
C LEU A 44 9.21 0.64 5.95
N LYS A 45 10.07 -0.38 6.09
CA LYS A 45 11.51 -0.20 6.34
C LYS A 45 12.19 0.61 5.23
N GLY A 46 11.90 0.28 3.96
CA GLY A 46 12.46 1.00 2.81
C GLY A 46 11.99 2.46 2.77
N ALA A 47 10.71 2.67 3.00
CA ALA A 47 10.11 4.01 3.07
C ALA A 47 10.69 4.85 4.21
N ALA A 48 10.87 4.25 5.40
CA ALA A 48 11.51 4.89 6.55
C ALA A 48 12.97 5.30 6.25
N GLY A 49 13.70 4.50 5.47
CA GLY A 49 15.05 4.85 5.02
C GLY A 49 15.07 6.04 4.06
N MET A 50 14.08 6.14 3.16
CA MET A 50 13.95 7.24 2.21
C MET A 50 13.64 8.59 2.87
N ILE A 51 12.83 8.57 3.94
CA ILE A 51 12.48 9.80 4.69
C ILE A 51 13.47 10.11 5.83
N GLU A 52 14.54 9.32 5.96
CA GLU A 52 15.53 9.45 7.04
C GLU A 52 14.91 9.34 8.44
N ALA A 53 13.99 8.39 8.64
CA ALA A 53 13.35 8.09 9.93
C ALA A 53 14.00 6.86 10.60
N PRO A 54 15.11 7.02 11.35
CA PRO A 54 15.90 5.90 11.86
C PRO A 54 15.13 5.05 12.87
N ALA A 55 14.37 5.66 13.78
CA ALA A 55 13.59 4.93 14.79
C ALA A 55 12.56 4.01 14.15
N LEU A 56 11.86 4.51 13.11
CA LEU A 56 10.90 3.73 12.35
C LEU A 56 11.58 2.62 11.54
N HIS A 57 12.72 2.93 10.91
CA HIS A 57 13.50 1.95 10.14
C HIS A 57 13.95 0.78 11.04
N THR A 58 14.47 1.06 12.23
CA THR A 58 14.87 0.04 13.20
C THR A 58 13.70 -0.80 13.67
N ALA A 59 12.55 -0.19 13.97
CA ALA A 59 11.35 -0.93 14.38
C ALA A 59 10.82 -1.84 13.27
N ALA A 60 10.79 -1.36 12.02
CA ALA A 60 10.35 -2.14 10.86
C ALA A 60 11.31 -3.31 10.58
N LEU A 61 12.62 -3.10 10.71
CA LEU A 61 13.63 -4.16 10.58
C LEU A 61 13.49 -5.24 11.66
N ALA A 62 13.24 -4.85 12.90
CA ALA A 62 13.06 -5.79 14.01
C ALA A 62 11.82 -6.66 13.79
N LEU A 63 10.71 -6.06 13.35
CA LEU A 63 9.48 -6.78 13.02
C LEU A 63 9.68 -7.70 11.81
N GLU A 64 10.30 -7.22 10.73
CA GLU A 64 10.60 -8.02 9.54
C GLU A 64 11.44 -9.25 9.87
N THR A 65 12.46 -9.09 10.72
CA THR A 65 13.34 -10.19 11.16
C THR A 65 12.56 -11.19 12.01
N ALA A 66 11.77 -10.72 12.98
CA ALA A 66 10.98 -11.62 13.82
C ALA A 66 9.94 -12.43 13.01
N LEU A 67 9.30 -11.80 12.03
CA LEU A 67 8.36 -12.47 11.12
C LEU A 67 9.05 -13.48 10.19
N ARG A 68 10.31 -13.24 9.82
CA ARG A 68 11.12 -14.15 9.00
C ARG A 68 11.55 -15.39 9.78
N ASP A 69 12.01 -15.17 11.00
CA ASP A 69 12.61 -16.22 11.84
C ASP A 69 11.57 -16.97 12.68
N GLY A 70 10.30 -16.54 12.61
CA GLY A 70 9.21 -17.11 13.42
C GLY A 70 9.39 -16.83 14.92
N ALA A 71 10.05 -15.73 15.26
CA ALA A 71 10.36 -15.38 16.64
C ALA A 71 9.10 -14.85 17.37
N GLY A 72 8.99 -15.15 18.67
CA GLY A 72 7.94 -14.62 19.52
C GLY A 72 8.09 -13.11 19.80
N GLY A 73 7.06 -12.52 20.43
CA GLY A 73 7.07 -11.09 20.80
C GLY A 73 6.65 -10.14 19.68
N ILE A 74 5.93 -10.64 18.67
CA ILE A 74 5.41 -9.86 17.54
C ILE A 74 4.55 -8.69 18.02
N ASP A 75 3.71 -8.87 19.05
CA ASP A 75 2.88 -7.79 19.61
C ASP A 75 3.69 -6.62 20.16
N ALA A 76 4.79 -6.91 20.87
CA ALA A 76 5.67 -5.88 21.40
C ALA A 76 6.40 -5.13 20.28
N LEU A 77 6.80 -5.84 19.22
CA LEU A 77 7.43 -5.25 18.04
C LEU A 77 6.44 -4.38 17.25
N LEU A 78 5.19 -4.85 17.10
CA LEU A 78 4.10 -4.08 16.51
C LEU A 78 3.81 -2.80 17.30
N ALA A 79 3.76 -2.87 18.63
CA ALA A 79 3.55 -1.69 19.47
C ALA A 79 4.70 -0.67 19.31
N ARG A 80 5.94 -1.15 19.21
CA ARG A 80 7.11 -0.28 18.96
C ARG A 80 7.07 0.35 17.56
N LEU A 81 6.66 -0.43 16.55
CA LEU A 81 6.48 0.06 15.19
C LEU A 81 5.39 1.13 15.12
N ASP A 82 4.26 0.88 15.79
CA ASP A 82 3.14 1.81 15.86
C ASP A 82 3.51 3.13 16.52
N ALA A 83 4.23 3.07 17.64
CA ALA A 83 4.70 4.26 18.35
C ALA A 83 5.65 5.09 17.46
N ALA A 84 6.62 4.43 16.81
CA ALA A 84 7.57 5.11 15.92
C ALA A 84 6.88 5.70 14.68
N LEU A 85 5.94 4.99 14.09
CA LEU A 85 5.18 5.48 12.95
C LEU A 85 4.31 6.68 13.35
N THR A 86 3.63 6.59 14.49
CA THR A 86 2.80 7.68 15.02
C THR A 86 3.63 8.93 15.32
N GLU A 87 4.84 8.77 15.83
CA GLU A 87 5.76 9.89 16.05
C GLU A 87 6.13 10.58 14.74
N VAL A 88 6.56 9.81 13.72
CA VAL A 88 6.86 10.35 12.39
C VAL A 88 5.64 11.06 11.81
N LEU A 89 4.45 10.43 11.85
CA LEU A 89 3.22 11.04 11.33
C LEU A 89 2.88 12.36 12.04
N ARG A 90 3.09 12.43 13.36
CA ARG A 90 2.87 13.65 14.15
C ARG A 90 3.83 14.77 13.75
N GLU A 91 5.11 14.45 13.52
CA GLU A 91 6.08 15.42 13.01
C GLU A 91 5.70 15.93 11.61
N LEU A 92 5.20 15.02 10.76
CA LEU A 92 4.73 15.36 9.41
C LEU A 92 3.46 16.20 9.42
N ASP A 93 2.51 15.94 10.33
CA ASP A 93 1.29 16.75 10.49
C ASP A 93 1.60 18.17 11.02
N GLY A 94 2.71 18.35 11.74
CA GLY A 94 3.20 19.66 12.18
C GLY A 94 3.91 20.47 11.09
N MET A 95 4.24 19.84 9.95
CA MET A 95 4.86 20.53 8.81
C MET A 95 3.80 21.05 7.83
N VAL A 96 4.06 22.23 7.26
CA VAL A 96 3.35 22.71 6.06
C VAL A 96 3.86 21.91 4.86
N LEU A 97 3.43 20.66 4.78
CA LEU A 97 3.62 19.84 3.60
C LEU A 97 2.68 20.36 2.51
N PRO A 98 3.11 20.34 1.23
CA PRO A 98 2.14 20.50 0.16
C PRO A 98 1.05 19.46 0.41
N GLU A 99 -0.22 19.89 0.36
CA GLU A 99 -1.30 18.92 0.18
C GLU A 99 -0.84 17.99 -0.94
N THR A 100 -1.00 16.68 -0.74
CA THR A 100 -0.86 15.76 -1.86
C THR A 100 -1.94 16.16 -2.85
N GLU A 101 -1.64 17.14 -3.71
CA GLU A 101 -2.16 17.20 -5.04
C GLU A 101 -1.75 15.85 -5.62
N THR A 102 -2.68 14.91 -5.51
CA THR A 102 -2.81 13.81 -6.44
C THR A 102 -2.42 14.40 -7.79
N PRO A 103 -1.31 13.95 -8.42
CA PRO A 103 -0.87 14.57 -9.66
C PRO A 103 -2.07 14.62 -10.60
N PRO A 104 -2.32 15.75 -11.29
CA PRO A 104 -3.49 15.89 -12.12
C PRO A 104 -3.54 14.71 -13.07
N ALA A 105 -4.68 14.01 -13.02
CA ALA A 105 -5.10 13.02 -13.99
C ALA A 105 -5.12 13.70 -15.37
N THR A 106 -3.98 13.73 -16.03
CA THR A 106 -3.84 14.13 -17.43
C THR A 106 -2.70 13.34 -18.05
N GLN A 107 -2.86 12.03 -18.02
CA GLN A 107 -2.36 11.17 -19.09
C GLN A 107 -3.55 10.30 -19.49
N PRO A 108 -3.73 9.99 -20.78
CA PRO A 108 -4.87 9.23 -21.25
C PRO A 108 -4.98 7.92 -20.46
N ALA A 109 -6.08 7.81 -19.73
CA ALA A 109 -6.52 6.67 -18.97
C ALA A 109 -6.61 5.43 -19.88
N SER A 110 -5.78 4.43 -19.60
CA SER A 110 -6.07 3.02 -19.89
C SER A 110 -5.05 2.10 -19.23
N SER A 111 -3.75 2.45 -19.21
CA SER A 111 -2.71 1.53 -18.69
C SER A 111 -2.25 1.79 -17.25
N GLY A 112 -2.42 3.01 -16.73
CA GLY A 112 -1.84 3.42 -15.44
C GLY A 112 -2.58 2.90 -14.20
N SER A 113 -3.91 2.95 -14.22
CA SER A 113 -4.74 2.56 -13.06
C SER A 113 -4.76 1.05 -12.87
N LEU A 114 -4.79 0.28 -13.95
CA LEU A 114 -4.68 -1.19 -13.94
C LEU A 114 -3.32 -1.66 -13.38
N ALA A 115 -2.21 -1.12 -13.89
CA ALA A 115 -0.88 -1.46 -13.38
C ALA A 115 -0.72 -1.10 -11.90
N ARG A 116 -1.26 0.05 -11.48
CA ARG A 116 -1.24 0.48 -10.08
C ARG A 116 -2.11 -0.42 -9.21
N LEU A 117 -3.31 -0.75 -9.65
CA LEU A 117 -4.20 -1.66 -8.94
C LEU A 117 -3.56 -3.04 -8.79
N ARG A 118 -2.91 -3.53 -9.85
CA ARG A 118 -2.21 -4.81 -9.84
C ARG A 118 -1.05 -4.83 -8.84
N ALA A 119 -0.26 -3.76 -8.79
CA ALA A 119 0.80 -3.62 -7.80
C ALA A 119 0.24 -3.56 -6.36
N MET A 120 -0.91 -2.89 -6.17
CA MET A 120 -1.56 -2.79 -4.86
C MET A 120 -2.15 -4.13 -4.41
N LEU A 121 -2.75 -4.90 -5.32
CA LEU A 121 -3.24 -6.25 -5.03
C LEU A 121 -2.09 -7.23 -4.76
N ASP A 122 -0.96 -7.12 -5.48
CA ASP A 122 0.22 -7.97 -5.27
C ASP A 122 0.86 -7.81 -3.88
N ILE A 123 0.84 -6.58 -3.36
CA ILE A 123 1.31 -6.29 -1.99
C ILE A 123 0.19 -6.39 -0.94
N GLY A 124 -1.04 -6.69 -1.35
CA GLY A 124 -2.22 -6.82 -0.49
C GLY A 124 -2.60 -5.51 0.24
N ASP A 125 -2.49 -4.39 -0.46
CA ASP A 125 -2.81 -3.06 0.05
C ASP A 125 -4.32 -2.85 0.11
N GLY A 126 -4.86 -2.57 1.30
CA GLY A 126 -6.29 -2.28 1.50
C GLY A 126 -6.76 -1.02 0.78
N ALA A 127 -5.85 -0.13 0.37
CA ALA A 127 -6.17 0.99 -0.50
C ALA A 127 -6.60 0.55 -1.91
N ALA A 128 -6.45 -0.74 -2.26
CA ALA A 128 -6.98 -1.29 -3.50
C ALA A 128 -8.50 -1.16 -3.56
N VAL A 129 -9.21 -1.27 -2.43
CA VAL A 129 -10.67 -1.08 -2.36
C VAL A 129 -11.05 0.33 -2.80
N GLU A 130 -10.35 1.33 -2.26
CA GLU A 130 -10.59 2.74 -2.57
C GLU A 130 -10.25 3.05 -4.04
N LEU A 131 -9.18 2.44 -4.57
CA LEU A 131 -8.81 2.60 -5.98
C LEU A 131 -9.81 1.94 -6.93
N VAL A 132 -10.32 0.73 -6.62
CA VAL A 132 -11.36 0.07 -7.43
C VAL A 132 -12.64 0.91 -7.46
N ALA A 133 -13.06 1.44 -6.31
CA ALA A 133 -14.23 2.31 -6.23
C ALA A 133 -14.03 3.61 -7.03
N ALA A 134 -12.85 4.24 -6.92
CA ALA A 134 -12.53 5.47 -7.63
C ALA A 134 -12.38 5.27 -9.15
N ALA A 135 -11.82 4.13 -9.58
CA ALA A 135 -11.58 3.79 -10.98
C ALA A 135 -12.68 2.89 -11.59
N HIS A 136 -13.84 2.76 -10.93
CA HIS A 136 -14.89 1.81 -11.31
C HIS A 136 -15.31 1.95 -12.77
N SER A 137 -15.56 3.17 -13.26
CA SER A 137 -15.98 3.41 -14.65
C SER A 137 -14.89 3.06 -15.68
N GLU A 138 -13.63 3.26 -15.33
CA GLU A 138 -12.49 2.92 -16.20
C GLU A 138 -12.28 1.41 -16.24
N LEU A 139 -12.30 0.76 -15.08
CA LEU A 139 -12.20 -0.69 -14.95
C LEU A 139 -13.39 -1.38 -15.64
N ALA A 140 -14.59 -0.84 -15.53
CA ALA A 140 -15.77 -1.33 -16.24
C ALA A 140 -15.63 -1.23 -17.76
N ALA A 141 -14.93 -0.21 -18.27
CA ALA A 141 -14.66 -0.07 -19.70
C ALA A 141 -13.65 -1.12 -20.20
N HIS A 142 -12.76 -1.62 -19.34
CA HIS A 142 -11.72 -2.61 -19.69
C HIS A 142 -12.13 -4.05 -19.40
N LEU A 143 -12.71 -4.32 -18.23
CA LEU A 143 -13.13 -5.65 -17.77
C LEU A 143 -14.61 -5.95 -18.04
N GLY A 144 -15.38 -4.95 -18.46
CA GLY A 144 -16.83 -5.02 -18.48
C GLY A 144 -17.44 -4.86 -17.09
N GLN A 145 -18.75 -4.57 -17.07
CA GLN A 145 -19.46 -4.27 -15.81
C GLN A 145 -19.47 -5.45 -14.85
N ARG A 146 -19.58 -6.68 -15.36
CA ARG A 146 -19.48 -7.90 -14.54
C ARG A 146 -18.08 -8.11 -13.98
N GLY A 147 -17.04 -7.84 -14.76
CA GLY A 147 -15.66 -8.04 -14.33
C GLY A 147 -15.26 -7.08 -13.21
N VAL A 148 -15.75 -5.84 -13.24
CA VAL A 148 -15.47 -4.88 -12.15
C VAL A 148 -16.26 -5.21 -10.87
N GLU A 149 -17.48 -5.71 -10.98
CA GLU A 149 -18.26 -6.16 -9.81
C GLU A 149 -17.58 -7.36 -9.12
N GLU A 150 -17.12 -8.35 -9.89
CA GLU A 150 -16.38 -9.50 -9.35
C GLU A 150 -15.04 -9.08 -8.73
N LEU A 151 -14.34 -8.14 -9.37
CA LEU A 151 -13.10 -7.56 -8.83
C LEU A 151 -13.37 -6.85 -7.51
N SER A 152 -14.38 -5.98 -7.47
CA SER A 152 -14.73 -5.22 -6.25
C SER A 152 -15.14 -6.14 -5.11
N ALA A 153 -15.90 -7.21 -5.39
CA ALA A 153 -16.24 -8.23 -4.40
C ALA A 153 -14.98 -8.93 -3.86
N ALA A 154 -14.10 -9.40 -4.74
CA ALA A 154 -12.86 -10.07 -4.34
C ALA A 154 -11.95 -9.16 -3.49
N VAL A 155 -11.81 -7.88 -3.84
CA VAL A 155 -11.02 -6.93 -3.04
C VAL A 155 -11.67 -6.64 -1.67
N VAL A 156 -13.01 -6.55 -1.60
CA VAL A 156 -13.74 -6.36 -0.33
C VAL A 156 -13.65 -7.59 0.58
N GLU A 157 -13.61 -8.79 0.00
CA GLU A 157 -13.39 -10.05 0.72
C GLU A 157 -11.91 -10.31 1.04
N PHE A 158 -11.01 -9.35 0.74
CA PHE A 158 -9.55 -9.49 0.89
C PHE A 158 -8.94 -10.64 0.07
N ASP A 159 -9.67 -11.15 -0.94
CA ASP A 159 -9.25 -12.20 -1.86
C ASP A 159 -8.46 -11.60 -3.04
N TYR A 160 -7.26 -11.11 -2.73
CA TYR A 160 -6.40 -10.42 -3.69
C TYR A 160 -5.88 -11.33 -4.80
N GLU A 161 -5.72 -12.63 -4.55
CA GLU A 161 -5.33 -13.60 -5.58
C GLU A 161 -6.40 -13.71 -6.66
N ARG A 162 -7.66 -13.81 -6.24
CA ARG A 162 -8.80 -13.85 -7.15
C ARG A 162 -8.97 -12.54 -7.91
N ALA A 163 -8.73 -11.41 -7.25
CA ALA A 163 -8.72 -10.09 -7.89
C ALA A 163 -7.63 -9.98 -8.98
N LEU A 164 -6.42 -10.46 -8.71
CA LEU A 164 -5.32 -10.49 -9.70
C LEU A 164 -5.62 -11.41 -10.88
N ALA A 165 -6.21 -12.58 -10.65
CA ALA A 165 -6.60 -13.51 -11.71
C ALA A 165 -7.63 -12.91 -12.68
N LEU A 166 -8.57 -12.11 -12.18
CA LEU A 166 -9.53 -11.39 -12.99
C LEU A 166 -8.86 -10.35 -13.89
N LEU A 167 -7.85 -9.64 -13.37
CA LEU A 167 -7.07 -8.68 -14.15
C LEU A 167 -6.18 -9.36 -15.21
N ASP A 168 -5.60 -10.52 -14.93
CA ASP A 168 -4.75 -11.28 -15.86
C ASP A 168 -5.53 -11.81 -17.08
N ARG A 169 -6.73 -12.32 -16.82
CA ARG A 169 -7.60 -12.92 -17.83
C ARG A 169 -8.06 -11.93 -18.91
N GLN A 170 -8.04 -10.62 -18.64
CA GLN A 170 -8.46 -9.59 -19.59
C GLN A 170 -7.29 -8.89 -20.29
N ASP A 171 -6.10 -8.86 -19.68
CA ASP A 171 -4.88 -8.34 -20.31
C ASP A 171 -4.48 -9.19 -21.53
N GLY A 172 -4.67 -10.51 -21.44
CA GLY A 172 -4.47 -11.44 -22.57
C GLY A 172 -5.46 -11.31 -23.73
N ALA A 173 -6.57 -10.57 -23.57
CA ALA A 173 -7.58 -10.38 -24.61
C ALA A 173 -7.41 -9.05 -25.39
N ALA A 174 -6.65 -8.10 -24.87
CA ALA A 174 -6.44 -6.76 -25.47
C ALA A 174 -5.13 -6.62 -26.29
N GLY A 175 -4.32 -7.69 -26.39
CA GLY A 175 -3.03 -7.70 -27.06
C GLY A 175 -3.00 -8.37 -28.45
N GLY A 176 -4.13 -8.46 -29.16
CA GLY A 176 -4.25 -9.05 -30.50
C GLY A 176 -4.37 -8.01 -31.61
#